data_AF-A0A1N7IZZ0-F1
#
_entry.id   AF-A0A1N7IZZ0-F1
#
_cell.length_a   1.000
_cell.length_b   1.000
_cell.length_c   1.000
_cell.angle_alpha   90.00
_cell.angle_beta   90.00
_cell.angle_gamma   90.00
#
_symmetry.space_group_name_H-M   'P 1'
#
loop_
_entity.id
_entity.type
_entity.pdbx_description
1 polymer ?
#
loop_
_entity_poly.entity_id
_entity_poly.type
_entity_poly.pdbx_seq_one_letter_code
_entity_poly.pdbx_strand_id
1 'polypeptide(L)'
;MKHHEALRELILTVFREQRAAEIIHRLDRAQIANTELRDVDAFLEHPQLWERNRVRKVNSPAGEINALLPRVIPRGIQPVMNPIPEVGEHSEAILRELGFPSASIQRWSIESVIG
;
A
#
# COMPACT_ATOMS: atom_id res chain seq x y z
N MET A 1 26.43 15.17 17.92
CA MET A 1 27.15 14.68 16.72
C MET A 1 27.86 15.86 16.06
N LYS A 2 29.16 16.09 16.30
CA LYS A 2 29.89 17.26 15.77
C LYS A 2 30.54 17.06 14.38
N HIS A 3 30.63 15.81 13.90
CA HIS A 3 31.37 15.47 12.66
C HIS A 3 30.58 14.63 11.65
N HIS A 4 29.26 14.50 11.81
CA HIS A 4 28.45 13.67 10.94
C HIS A 4 28.48 14.12 9.48
N GLU A 5 28.46 15.44 9.24
CA GLU A 5 28.43 15.97 7.87
C GLU A 5 29.75 15.72 7.14
N ALA A 6 30.88 15.95 7.82
CA ALA A 6 32.19 15.66 7.27
C ALA A 6 32.36 14.16 6.95
N LEU A 7 31.84 13.27 7.81
CA LEU A 7 31.84 11.83 7.55
C LEU A 7 30.94 11.46 6.37
N ARG A 8 29.74 12.03 6.30
CA ARG A 8 28.79 11.80 5.20
C ARG A 8 29.41 12.19 3.85
N GLU A 9 30.07 13.34 3.76
CA GLU A 9 30.72 13.78 2.52
C GLU A 9 31.85 12.83 2.07
N LEU A 10 32.62 12.28 3.01
CA LEU A 10 33.64 11.28 2.69
C LEU A 10 33.01 9.99 2.17
N ILE A 11 31.93 9.51 2.79
CA ILE A 11 31.20 8.32 2.33
C ILE A 11 30.63 8.55 0.93
N LEU A 12 29.98 9.69 0.69
CA LEU A 12 29.38 10.01 -0.60
C LEU A 12 30.42 10.16 -1.71
N THR A 13 31.61 10.69 -1.39
CA THR A 13 32.72 10.76 -2.34
C THR A 13 33.14 9.36 -2.82
N VAL A 14 33.27 8.39 -1.91
CA VAL A 14 33.58 7.00 -2.27
C VAL A 14 32.41 6.33 -3.03
N PHE A 15 31.18 6.56 -2.60
CA PHE A 15 30.00 5.93 -3.22
C PHE A 15 29.76 6.43 -4.65
N ARG A 16 30.14 7.67 -4.98
CA ARG A 16 30.02 8.23 -6.33
C ARG A 16 30.85 7.49 -7.38
N GLU A 17 31.89 6.78 -6.96
CA GLU A 17 32.81 6.07 -7.86
C GLU A 17 32.40 4.60 -8.11
N GLN A 18 31.31 4.13 -7.51
CA GLN A 18 30.93 2.71 -7.52
C GLN A 18 29.45 2.51 -7.86
N ARG A 19 29.13 1.35 -8.42
CA ARG A 19 27.72 0.98 -8.63
C ARG A 19 27.08 0.59 -7.30
N ALA A 20 25.76 0.80 -7.18
CA ALA A 20 25.00 0.45 -5.99
C ALA A 20 25.22 -1.01 -5.54
N ALA A 21 25.24 -1.97 -6.48
CA ALA A 21 25.50 -3.38 -6.20
C ALA A 21 26.87 -3.65 -5.56
N GLU A 22 27.91 -2.93 -6.00
CA GLU A 22 29.26 -3.05 -5.43
C GLU A 22 29.33 -2.47 -4.03
N ILE A 23 28.66 -1.34 -3.80
CA ILE A 23 28.55 -0.71 -2.49
C ILE A 23 27.84 -1.64 -1.51
N ILE A 24 26.68 -2.19 -1.87
CA ILE A 24 25.91 -3.14 -1.05
C ILE A 24 26.79 -4.33 -0.68
N HIS A 25 27.47 -4.95 -1.66
CA HIS A 25 28.36 -6.08 -1.40
C HIS A 25 29.50 -5.74 -0.42
N ARG A 26 30.09 -4.54 -0.53
CA ARG A 26 31.13 -4.08 0.40
C ARG A 26 30.58 -3.86 1.81
N LEU A 27 29.40 -3.25 1.93
CA LEU A 27 28.74 -2.99 3.22
C LEU A 27 28.33 -4.31 3.90
N ASP A 28 27.81 -5.28 3.15
CA ASP A 28 27.47 -6.61 3.65
C ASP A 28 28.71 -7.36 4.17
N ARG A 29 29.81 -7.34 3.41
CA ARG A 29 31.10 -7.91 3.87
C ARG A 29 31.64 -7.25 5.13
N ALA A 30 31.39 -5.94 5.29
CA ALA A 30 31.74 -5.19 6.47
C ALA A 30 30.74 -5.34 7.63
N GLN A 31 29.66 -6.12 7.44
CA GLN A 31 28.57 -6.29 8.40
C GLN A 31 27.89 -4.96 8.79
N ILE A 32 27.83 -4.03 7.84
CA ILE A 32 27.16 -2.75 7.98
C ILE A 32 25.73 -2.90 7.45
N ALA A 33 24.75 -2.70 8.33
CA ALA A 33 23.35 -2.70 7.96
C ALA A 33 23.08 -1.67 6.87
N ASN A 34 22.58 -2.12 5.73
CA ASN A 34 22.29 -1.29 4.57
C ASN A 34 21.03 -1.82 3.88
N THR A 35 20.44 -0.97 3.05
CA THR A 35 19.35 -1.37 2.15
C THR A 35 19.41 -0.52 0.89
N GLU A 36 19.02 -1.13 -0.22
CA GLU A 36 18.73 -0.40 -1.44
C GLU A 36 17.44 0.41 -1.27
N LEU A 37 17.43 1.63 -1.82
CA LEU A 37 16.23 2.43 -1.96
C LEU A 37 15.55 2.04 -3.27
N ARG A 38 14.33 1.53 -3.19
CA ARG A 38 13.51 1.14 -4.36
C ARG A 38 12.43 2.18 -4.62
N ASP A 39 12.11 2.37 -5.90
CA ASP A 39 10.92 3.11 -6.30
C ASP A 39 9.66 2.26 -6.11
N VAL A 40 8.51 2.82 -6.49
CA VAL A 40 7.21 2.17 -6.30
C VAL A 40 7.09 0.91 -7.16
N ASP A 41 7.58 0.94 -8.39
CA ASP A 41 7.46 -0.19 -9.33
C ASP A 41 8.34 -1.35 -8.85
N ALA A 42 9.60 -1.08 -8.51
CA ALA A 42 10.52 -2.07 -7.95
C ALA A 42 10.05 -2.60 -6.58
N PHE A 43 9.30 -1.81 -5.80
CA PHE A 43 8.65 -2.29 -4.58
C PHE A 43 7.53 -3.28 -4.89
N LEU A 44 6.68 -2.98 -5.87
CA LEU A 44 5.57 -3.86 -6.26
C LEU A 44 6.03 -5.19 -6.84
N GLU A 45 7.20 -5.22 -7.50
CA GLU A 45 7.82 -6.44 -8.03
C GLU A 45 8.60 -7.25 -6.96
N HIS A 46 8.73 -6.73 -5.74
CA HIS A 46 9.63 -7.31 -4.75
C HIS A 46 9.20 -8.74 -4.32
N PRO A 47 10.11 -9.74 -4.32
CA PRO A 47 9.78 -11.14 -3.98
C PRO A 47 9.08 -11.30 -2.62
N GLN A 48 9.49 -10.52 -1.62
CA GLN A 48 8.88 -10.48 -0.28
C GLN A 48 7.36 -10.24 -0.30
N LEU A 49 6.81 -9.55 -1.30
CA LEU A 49 5.36 -9.34 -1.42
C LEU A 49 4.68 -10.59 -1.98
N TRP A 50 5.22 -11.17 -3.05
CA TRP A 50 4.61 -12.26 -3.79
C TRP A 50 4.80 -13.61 -3.12
N GLU A 51 6.02 -13.96 -2.72
CA GLU A 51 6.34 -15.25 -2.07
C GLU A 51 5.63 -15.41 -0.73
N ARG A 52 5.43 -14.29 -0.01
CA ARG A 52 4.70 -14.27 1.26
C ARG A 52 3.19 -14.13 1.06
N ASN A 53 2.70 -14.20 -0.17
CA ASN A 53 1.29 -14.06 -0.54
C ASN A 53 0.66 -12.80 0.08
N ARG A 54 1.35 -11.66 0.03
CA ARG A 54 0.95 -10.40 0.66
C ARG A 54 0.11 -9.49 -0.23
N VAL A 55 -0.11 -9.88 -1.46
CA VAL A 55 -0.92 -9.17 -2.45
C VAL A 55 -2.18 -9.97 -2.73
N ARG A 56 -3.31 -9.29 -2.92
CA ARG A 56 -4.57 -9.86 -3.41
C ARG A 56 -5.09 -9.01 -4.54
N LYS A 57 -5.67 -9.66 -5.55
CA LYS A 57 -6.43 -8.98 -6.59
C LYS A 57 -7.82 -8.66 -6.04
N VAL A 58 -8.23 -7.40 -6.16
CA VAL A 58 -9.55 -6.92 -5.75
C VAL A 58 -10.17 -6.12 -6.89
N ASN A 59 -11.48 -6.30 -7.09
CA ASN A 59 -12.22 -5.49 -8.06
C ASN A 59 -12.42 -4.08 -7.50
N SER A 60 -12.33 -3.10 -8.37
CA SER A 60 -12.64 -1.71 -8.06
C SER A 60 -13.40 -1.07 -9.23
N PRO A 61 -14.01 0.10 -9.03
CA PRO A 61 -14.65 0.87 -10.11
C PRO A 61 -13.67 1.22 -11.26
N ALA A 62 -12.37 1.25 -10.98
CA ALA A 62 -11.32 1.49 -11.97
C ALA A 62 -10.76 0.19 -12.61
N GLY A 63 -11.35 -0.97 -12.32
CA GLY A 63 -10.88 -2.29 -12.76
C GLY A 63 -10.22 -3.11 -11.64
N GLU A 64 -9.64 -4.25 -12.01
CA GLU A 64 -8.92 -5.12 -11.07
C GLU A 64 -7.60 -4.48 -10.64
N ILE A 65 -7.37 -4.39 -9.32
CA ILE A 65 -6.15 -3.82 -8.74
C ILE A 65 -5.47 -4.79 -7.77
N ASN A 66 -4.17 -4.57 -7.55
CA ASN A 66 -3.42 -5.26 -6.51
C ASN A 66 -3.53 -4.51 -5.17
N ALA A 67 -4.12 -5.15 -4.17
CA ALA A 67 -4.23 -4.63 -2.81
C ALA A 67 -3.30 -5.37 -1.85
N LEU A 68 -2.64 -4.63 -0.95
CA LEU A 68 -1.76 -5.18 0.07
C LEU A 68 -2.58 -5.69 1.26
N LEU A 69 -2.24 -6.88 1.74
CA LEU A 69 -2.78 -7.39 3.01
C LEU A 69 -2.27 -6.52 4.17
N PRO A 70 -3.11 -6.28 5.21
CA PRO A 70 -2.72 -5.54 6.41
C PRO A 70 -1.41 -6.06 7.01
N ARG A 71 -0.51 -5.15 7.42
CA ARG A 71 0.84 -5.51 7.91
C ARG A 71 0.80 -6.62 8.96
N VAL A 72 -0.10 -6.51 9.92
CA VAL A 72 -0.33 -7.48 10.99
C VAL A 72 -1.71 -8.12 10.78
N ILE A 73 -1.73 -9.46 10.78
CA ILE A 73 -2.95 -10.25 10.69
C ILE A 73 -3.05 -11.06 11.98
N PRO A 74 -4.09 -10.87 12.81
CA PRO A 74 -4.28 -11.68 14.01
C PRO A 74 -4.37 -13.17 13.66
N ARG A 75 -3.85 -14.02 14.55
CA ARG A 75 -3.90 -15.47 14.34
C ARG A 75 -5.35 -15.94 14.19
N GLY A 76 -5.63 -16.73 13.16
CA GLY A 76 -6.95 -17.29 12.90
C GLY A 76 -7.92 -16.34 12.18
N ILE A 77 -7.53 -15.09 11.91
CA ILE A 77 -8.34 -14.14 11.15
C ILE A 77 -7.79 -14.04 9.73
N GLN A 78 -8.67 -14.16 8.73
CA GLN A 78 -8.34 -13.81 7.36
C GLN A 78 -8.90 -12.43 7.03
N PRO A 79 -8.10 -11.50 6.48
CA PRO A 79 -8.61 -10.21 6.02
C PRO A 79 -9.67 -10.37 4.93
N VAL A 80 -10.76 -9.62 5.04
CA VAL A 80 -11.78 -9.54 4.00
C VAL A 80 -11.28 -8.60 2.91
N MET A 81 -11.11 -9.13 1.70
CA MET A 81 -10.60 -8.40 0.53
C MET A 81 -11.67 -8.38 -0.57
N ASN A 82 -12.89 -7.97 -0.20
CA ASN A 82 -14.02 -7.86 -1.12
C ASN A 82 -13.83 -6.71 -2.12
N PRO A 83 -14.64 -6.64 -3.20
CA PRO A 83 -14.63 -5.51 -4.12
C PRO A 83 -14.77 -4.17 -3.40
N ILE A 84 -14.09 -3.16 -3.94
CA ILE A 84 -14.25 -1.76 -3.53
C ILE A 84 -15.55 -1.25 -4.16
N PRO A 85 -16.50 -0.72 -3.37
CA PRO A 85 -17.75 -0.25 -3.92
C PRO A 85 -17.57 1.02 -4.75
N GLU A 86 -18.46 1.20 -5.72
CA GLU A 86 -18.68 2.50 -6.35
C GLU A 86 -19.21 3.53 -5.35
N VAL A 87 -19.06 4.80 -5.70
CA VAL A 87 -19.74 5.88 -4.96
C VAL A 87 -21.25 5.62 -5.04
N GLY A 88 -21.88 5.55 -3.86
CA GLY A 88 -23.32 5.34 -3.75
C GLY A 88 -23.83 3.90 -3.76
N GLU A 89 -22.99 2.91 -4.06
CA GLU A 89 -23.41 1.52 -4.30
C GLU A 89 -24.26 0.94 -3.16
N HIS A 90 -23.94 1.30 -1.92
CA HIS A 90 -24.62 0.80 -0.72
C HIS A 90 -25.58 1.81 -0.06
N SER A 91 -25.71 3.03 -0.60
CA SER A 91 -26.46 4.13 0.04
C SER A 91 -27.92 3.75 0.35
N GLU A 92 -28.64 3.20 -0.62
CA GLU A 92 -30.04 2.79 -0.43
C GLU A 92 -30.18 1.59 0.51
N ALA A 93 -29.30 0.59 0.39
CA ALA A 93 -29.33 -0.59 1.25
C ALA A 93 -29.19 -0.21 2.74
N ILE A 94 -28.20 0.64 3.04
CA ILE A 94 -27.95 1.14 4.40
C ILE A 94 -29.16 1.94 4.92
N LEU A 95 -29.77 2.81 4.11
CA LEU A 95 -30.93 3.59 4.54
C LEU A 95 -32.15 2.70 4.84
N ARG A 96 -32.35 1.63 4.08
CA ARG A 96 -33.41 0.64 4.37
C ARG A 96 -33.12 -0.10 5.67
N GLU A 97 -31.88 -0.52 5.90
CA GLU A 97 -31.45 -1.17 7.15
C GLU A 97 -31.66 -0.27 8.38
N LEU A 98 -31.49 1.05 8.21
CA LEU A 98 -31.75 2.05 9.24
C LEU A 98 -33.24 2.38 9.44
N GLY A 99 -34.14 1.78 8.64
CA GLY A 99 -35.59 1.93 8.79
C GLY A 99 -36.21 3.13 8.06
N PHE A 100 -35.50 3.76 7.11
CA PHE A 100 -36.09 4.84 6.31
C PHE A 100 -37.12 4.28 5.31
N PRO A 101 -38.30 4.93 5.18
CA PRO A 101 -39.29 4.54 4.19
C PRO A 101 -38.75 4.66 2.77
N SER A 102 -39.10 3.72 1.89
CA SER A 102 -38.68 3.73 0.48
C SER A 102 -39.07 5.04 -0.24
N ALA A 103 -40.20 5.65 0.13
CA ALA A 103 -40.64 6.94 -0.42
C ALA A 103 -39.67 8.09 -0.07
N SER A 104 -39.08 8.08 1.13
CA SER A 104 -38.08 9.09 1.54
C SER A 104 -36.76 8.88 0.82
N ILE A 105 -36.33 7.62 0.68
CA ILE A 105 -35.09 7.27 -0.03
C ILE A 105 -35.19 7.67 -1.51
N GLN A 106 -36.31 7.37 -2.17
CA GLN A 106 -36.55 7.78 -3.56
C GLN A 106 -36.53 9.30 -3.71
N ARG A 107 -37.16 10.03 -2.79
CA ARG A 107 -37.14 11.50 -2.78
C ARG A 107 -35.70 12.03 -2.69
N TRP A 108 -34.91 11.52 -1.76
CA TRP A 108 -33.52 11.94 -1.57
C TRP A 108 -32.62 11.61 -2.76
N SER A 109 -32.88 10.50 -3.46
CA SER A 109 -32.17 10.18 -4.70
C SER A 109 -32.50 11.19 -5.80
N ILE A 110 -33.78 11.56 -5.97
CA ILE A 110 -34.21 12.57 -6.95
C ILE A 110 -33.66 13.96 -6.61
N GLU A 111 -33.63 14.30 -5.32
CA GLU A 111 -33.09 15.57 -4.81
C GLU A 111 -31.55 15.60 -4.75
N SER A 112 -30.86 14.52 -5.19
CA SER A 112 -29.40 14.37 -5.14
C SER A 112 -28.80 14.53 -3.73
N VAL A 113 -29.59 14.23 -2.70
CA VAL A 113 -29.14 14.17 -1.30
C VAL A 113 -28.31 12.91 -1.06
N ILE A 114 -28.62 11.84 -1.81
CA ILE A 114 -27.88 10.58 -1.80
C ILE A 114 -27.51 10.19 -3.23
N GLY A 115 -26.31 9.66 -3.38
CA GLY A 115 -25.72 9.15 -4.61
C GLY A 115 -24.44 8.41 -4.29
#